data_AF-X1JBD6-F1
#
_entry.id   AF-X1JBD6-F1
#
_cell.length_a   1.000
_cell.length_b   1.000
_cell.length_c   1.000
_cell.angle_alpha   90.00
_cell.angle_beta   90.00
_cell.angle_gamma   90.00
#
_symmetry.space_group_name_H-M   'P 1'
#
loop_
_entity.id
_entity.type
_entity.pdbx_description
1 polymer ?
#
loop_
_entity_poly.entity_id
_entity_poly.type
_entity_poly.pdbx_seq_one_letter_code
_entity_poly.pdbx_strand_id
1 'polypeptide(L)' 'WHEALKARRILVRYWNRPRLSDKLRITVGTPEQNDRLLSGIEAVRKEMAT' A
#
# COMPACT_ATOMS: atom_id res chain seq x y z
N TRP A 1 4.78 -5.51 -1.85
CA TRP A 1 3.83 -4.47 -1.36
C TRP A 1 4.38 -3.03 -1.46
N HIS A 2 5.43 -2.63 -0.73
CA HIS A 2 5.92 -1.23 -0.71
C HIS A 2 6.15 -0.61 -2.10
N GLU A 3 7.06 -1.18 -2.91
CA GLU A 3 7.36 -0.65 -4.26
C GLU A 3 6.16 -0.75 -5.21
N ALA A 4 5.41 -1.85 -5.13
CA ALA A 4 4.26 -2.09 -6.00
C ALA A 4 3.13 -1.06 -5.77
N LEU A 5 2.87 -0.69 -4.51
CA LEU A 5 1.91 0.36 -4.18
C LEU A 5 2.44 1.75 -4.57
N LYS A 6 3.74 2.01 -4.37
CA LYS A 6 4.39 3.26 -4.76
C LYS A 6 4.30 3.51 -6.28
N ALA A 7 4.50 2.47 -7.10
CA ALA A 7 4.33 2.54 -8.56
C ALA A 7 2.92 2.96 -8.99
N ARG A 8 1.91 2.68 -8.15
CA ARG A 8 0.50 3.06 -8.34
C ARG A 8 0.16 4.42 -7.75
N ARG A 9 1.17 5.24 -7.44
CA ARG A 9 1.04 6.57 -6.82
C ARG A 9 0.37 6.55 -5.44
N ILE A 10 0.44 5.41 -4.74
CA ILE A 10 0.01 5.32 -3.34
C ILE A 10 1.24 5.65 -2.48
N LEU A 11 1.15 6.73 -1.69
CA LEU A 11 2.24 7.11 -0.78
C LEU A 11 2.29 6.15 0.40
N VAL A 12 3.34 5.34 0.44
CA VAL A 12 3.60 4.39 1.51
C VAL A 12 4.77 4.87 2.36
N ARG A 13 4.65 4.76 3.69
CA ARG A 13 5.79 4.87 4.60
C ARG A 13 6.04 3.54 5.28
N TYR A 14 7.30 3.15 5.31
CA TYR A 14 7.80 1.96 6.00
C TYR A 14 8.69 2.38 7.17
N TRP A 15 8.63 1.64 8.28
CA TRP A 15 9.56 1.82 9.40
C TRP A 15 10.37 0.57 9.63
N ASN A 16 11.69 0.73 9.57
CA ASN A 16 12.63 -0.31 9.94
C ASN A 16 12.77 -0.39 11.47
N ARG A 17 11.74 -0.89 12.15
CA ARG A 17 11.74 -1.19 13.59
C ARG A 17 11.24 -2.63 13.81
N PRO A 18 11.77 -3.40 14.77
CA PRO A 18 11.44 -4.82 14.93
C PRO A 18 9.93 -5.13 15.05
N ARG A 19 9.16 -4.23 15.67
CA ARG A 19 7.70 -4.41 15.87
C ARG A 19 6.84 -3.94 14.70
N LEU A 20 7.44 -3.32 13.68
CA LEU A 20 6.75 -2.70 12.55
C LEU A 20 7.31 -3.13 11.20
N SER A 21 8.26 -4.08 11.19
CA SER A 21 8.93 -4.56 9.98
C SER A 21 7.98 -5.24 8.99
N ASP A 22 6.81 -5.66 9.44
CA ASP A 22 5.74 -6.25 8.63
C ASP A 22 4.57 -5.28 8.36
N LYS A 23 4.68 -4.01 8.78
CA LYS A 23 3.59 -3.02 8.68
C LYS A 23 3.93 -1.89 7.71
N LEU A 24 2.90 -1.35 7.07
CA LEU A 24 2.97 -0.14 6.24
C LEU A 24 2.06 0.93 6.84
N ARG A 25 2.49 2.19 6.81
CA ARG A 25 1.61 3.33 7.11
C ARG A 25 1.23 4.05 5.82
N ILE A 26 -0.07 4.22 5.66
CA ILE A 26 -0.70 4.95 4.57
C ILE A 26 -1.70 5.92 5.21
N THR A 27 -1.71 7.16 4.73
CA THR A 27 -2.69 8.18 5.14
C THR A 27 -3.59 8.47 3.95
N VAL A 28 -4.90 8.53 4.20
CA VAL A 28 -5.94 8.75 3.20
C VAL A 28 -6.77 9.95 3.64
N GLY A 29 -7.02 10.89 2.72
CA GLY A 29 -7.72 12.14 3.01
C GLY A 29 -9.10 12.28 2.37
N THR A 30 -9.34 11.66 1.20
CA THR A 30 -10.63 11.72 0.48
C THR A 30 -11.17 10.33 0.15
N PRO A 31 -12.49 10.17 -0.10
CA PRO A 31 -13.07 8.90 -0.54
C PRO A 31 -12.41 8.33 -1.80
N GLU A 32 -12.10 9.16 -2.79
CA GLU A 32 -11.46 8.73 -4.05
C GLU A 32 -10.04 8.22 -3.82
N GLN A 33 -9.33 8.77 -2.83
CA GLN A 33 -8.03 8.26 -2.41
C GLN A 33 -8.16 6.90 -1.73
N ASN A 34 -9.23 6.67 -0.96
CA ASN A 34 -9.53 5.37 -0.36
C ASN A 34 -9.81 4.32 -1.43
N ASP A 35 -10.61 4.66 -2.44
CA ASP A 35 -10.94 3.74 -3.54
C ASP A 35 -9.69 3.34 -4.34
N ARG A 36 -8.82 4.31 -4.63
CA ARG A 36 -7.52 4.06 -5.27
C ARG A 36 -6.63 3.15 -4.43
N LEU A 37 -6.61 3.34 -3.11
CA LEU A 37 -5.84 2.50 -2.19
C LEU A 37 -6.35 1.04 -2.23
N LEU A 38 -7.65 0.84 -2.07
CA LEU A 38 -8.26 -0.50 -2.06
C LEU A 38 -8.06 -1.22 -3.40
N SER A 39 -8.28 -0.52 -4.52
CA SER A 39 -8.04 -1.06 -5.86
C SER A 39 -6.57 -1.44 -6.08
N GLY A 40 -5.64 -0.58 -5.65
CA GLY A 40 -4.20 -0.84 -5.76
C GLY A 40 -3.74 -2.03 -4.92
N ILE A 41 -4.27 -2.18 -3.69
CA ILE A 41 -4.04 -3.33 -2.83
C ILE A 41 -4.51 -4.63 -3.49
N GLU A 42 -5.71 -4.63 -4.08
CA GLU A 42 -6.27 -5.81 -4.72
C GLU A 42 -5.46 -6.24 -5.95
N ALA A 43 -5.01 -5.28 -6.77
CA ALA A 43 -4.16 -5.55 -7.92
C ALA A 43 -2.83 -6.22 -7.49
N VAL A 44 -2.15 -5.65 -6.49
CA VAL A 44 -0.91 -6.23 -5.95
C VAL A 44 -1.14 -7.62 -5.38
N ARG A 45 -2.27 -7.85 -4.70
CA ARG A 45 -2.62 -9.16 -4.16
C ARG A 45 -2.77 -10.22 -5.26
N LYS A 46 -3.45 -9.88 -6.37
CA LYS A 46 -3.63 -10.78 -7.52
C LYS A 46 -2.31 -11.09 -8.22
N GLU A 47 -1.47 -10.06 -8.40
CA GLU A 47 -0.14 -10.21 -9.01
C GLU A 47 0.78 -11.13 -8.22
N MET A 48 0.72 -11.11 -6.88
CA MET A 48 1.52 -12.02 -6.06
C MET A 48 0.91 -13.42 -5.88
N ALA A 49 -0.35 -13.61 -6.27
CA ALA A 49 -1.04 -14.91 -6.25
C ALA A 49 -0.86 -15.69 -7.57
N THR A 50 -0.15 -15.10 -8.54
CA THR A 50 0.20 -15.68 -9.84
C THR A 50 1.68 -16.01 -9.86
#